data_AF-R4JZ01-F1
#
_entry.id   AF-R4JZ01-F1
#
_cell.length_a   1.000
_cell.length_b   1.000
_cell.length_c   1.000
_cell.angle_alpha   90.00
_cell.angle_beta   90.00
_cell.angle_gamma   90.00
#
_symmetry.space_group_name_H-M   'P 1'
#
loop_
_entity.id
_entity.type
_entity.pdbx_description
1 polymer ?
#
loop_
_entity_poly.entity_id
_entity_poly.type
_entity_poly.pdbx_seq_one_letter_code
_entity_poly.pdbx_strand_id
1 'polypeptide(L)'
;MKTLTIIIWLFPILFMIHDFEEIIMINPWKKRNREYIEEIKNKRIPFEFNASTAAFAIAVAEEFLIISIVTLISYVIYSYAIWYGLFIAFTLHLIFHLFQWLRFKKYVPSTITSVLFIPICFYMIYKFNILLHYNSVTLFLYILIASIIMIINLYFLHRGMKKFDYWLKQFSTNYKI
;
A
#
# COMPACT_ATOMS: atom_id res chain seq x y z
N MET A 1 22.63 -10.43 12.16
CA MET A 1 22.32 -8.98 12.24
C MET A 1 22.22 -8.32 10.86
N LYS A 2 23.27 -8.34 10.02
CA LYS A 2 23.24 -7.68 8.67
C LYS A 2 22.02 -8.05 7.81
N THR A 3 21.67 -9.34 7.71
CA THR A 3 20.51 -9.80 6.92
C THR A 3 19.18 -9.23 7.42
N LEU A 4 18.99 -9.17 8.73
CA LEU A 4 17.75 -8.63 9.32
C LEU A 4 17.64 -7.12 9.06
N THR A 5 18.76 -6.39 9.18
CA THR A 5 18.84 -4.97 8.83
C THR A 5 18.48 -4.74 7.35
N ILE A 6 18.99 -5.56 6.43
CA ILE A 6 18.63 -5.45 5.01
C ILE A 6 17.13 -5.69 4.81
N ILE A 7 16.57 -6.75 5.44
CA ILE A 7 15.15 -7.09 5.32
C ILE A 7 14.26 -5.93 5.79
N ILE A 8 14.55 -5.34 6.96
CA ILE A 8 13.69 -4.29 7.51
C ILE A 8 13.69 -3.02 6.65
N TRP A 9 14.84 -2.64 6.11
CA TRP A 9 14.98 -1.46 5.25
C TRP A 9 14.45 -1.68 3.83
N LEU A 10 14.35 -2.93 3.38
CA LEU A 10 13.79 -3.25 2.07
C LEU A 10 12.28 -3.01 2.02
N PHE A 11 11.56 -3.10 3.14
CA PHE A 11 10.11 -2.88 3.16
C PHE A 11 9.68 -1.47 2.69
N PRO A 12 10.13 -0.35 3.30
CA PRO A 12 9.75 0.98 2.81
C PRO A 12 10.15 1.22 1.34
N ILE A 13 11.21 0.57 0.86
CA ILE A 13 11.65 0.65 -0.54
C ILE A 13 10.68 -0.08 -1.46
N LEU A 14 10.30 -1.33 -1.13
CA LEU A 14 9.34 -2.12 -1.92
C LEU A 14 7.97 -1.44 -1.94
N PHE A 15 7.53 -0.90 -0.80
CA PHE A 15 6.31 -0.10 -0.71
C PHE A 15 6.35 1.05 -1.71
N MET A 16 7.35 1.93 -1.64
CA MET A 16 7.40 3.08 -2.55
C MET A 16 7.50 2.71 -4.03
N ILE A 17 8.25 1.66 -4.39
CA ILE A 17 8.33 1.24 -5.80
C ILE A 17 6.97 0.73 -6.28
N HIS A 18 6.23 0.01 -5.45
CA HIS A 18 4.88 -0.46 -5.75
C HIS A 18 3.93 0.73 -5.97
N ASP A 19 3.85 1.63 -4.99
CA ASP A 19 2.96 2.77 -5.04
C ASP A 19 3.34 3.80 -6.11
N PHE A 20 4.61 3.88 -6.51
CA PHE A 20 5.00 4.66 -7.69
C PHE A 20 4.35 4.14 -8.97
N GLU A 21 4.22 2.81 -9.15
CA GLU A 21 3.46 2.25 -10.27
C GLU A 21 2.02 2.78 -10.23
N GLU A 22 1.39 2.75 -9.06
CA GLU A 22 0.02 3.23 -8.89
C GLU A 22 -0.11 4.73 -9.18
N ILE A 23 0.69 5.57 -8.53
CA ILE A 23 0.67 7.04 -8.67
C ILE A 23 0.83 7.45 -10.14
N ILE A 24 1.82 6.85 -10.83
CA ILE A 24 2.14 7.20 -12.22
C ILE A 24 1.04 6.72 -13.17
N MET A 25 0.53 5.50 -12.97
CA MET A 25 -0.34 4.85 -13.95
C MET A 25 -1.83 5.09 -13.72
N ILE A 26 -2.27 5.50 -12.53
CA ILE A 26 -3.70 5.61 -12.20
C ILE A 26 -4.47 6.53 -13.16
N ASN A 27 -3.91 7.71 -13.49
CA ASN A 27 -4.56 8.66 -14.39
C ASN A 27 -4.62 8.18 -15.85
N PRO A 28 -3.49 7.80 -16.49
CA PRO A 28 -3.52 7.21 -17.83
C PRO A 28 -4.42 5.98 -17.92
N TRP A 29 -4.40 5.11 -16.89
CA TRP A 29 -5.22 3.91 -16.84
C TRP A 29 -6.71 4.22 -16.76
N LYS A 30 -7.13 5.18 -15.90
CA LYS A 30 -8.52 5.64 -15.81
C LYS A 30 -9.01 6.17 -17.15
N LYS A 31 -8.20 7.01 -17.82
CA LYS A 31 -8.53 7.56 -19.14
C LYS A 31 -8.70 6.46 -20.19
N ARG A 32 -7.76 5.51 -20.25
CA ARG A 32 -7.78 4.41 -21.22
C ARG A 32 -8.95 3.44 -21.03
N ASN A 33 -9.39 3.22 -19.79
CA ASN A 33 -10.40 2.23 -19.47
C ASN A 33 -11.77 2.83 -19.15
N ARG A 34 -11.98 4.12 -19.38
CA ARG A 34 -13.23 4.83 -19.02
C ARG A 34 -14.48 4.15 -19.58
N GLU A 35 -14.53 3.92 -20.89
CA GLU A 35 -15.68 3.28 -21.55
C GLU A 35 -15.93 1.89 -20.97
N TYR A 36 -14.86 1.09 -20.83
CA TYR A 36 -14.96 -0.24 -20.23
C TYR A 36 -15.50 -0.22 -18.80
N ILE A 37 -15.11 0.77 -18.00
CA ILE A 37 -15.58 0.94 -16.62
C ILE A 37 -17.06 1.36 -16.59
N GLU A 38 -17.48 2.24 -17.49
CA GLU A 38 -18.88 2.70 -17.61
C GLU A 38 -19.82 1.57 -18.06
N GLU A 39 -19.33 0.61 -18.85
CA GLU A 39 -20.08 -0.58 -19.28
C GLU A 39 -20.28 -1.61 -18.16
N ILE A 40 -19.30 -1.79 -17.28
CA ILE A 40 -19.32 -2.85 -16.24
C ILE A 40 -20.08 -2.46 -14.96
N LYS A 41 -21.13 -1.61 -15.07
CA LYS A 41 -21.95 -0.90 -14.04
C LYS A 41 -22.12 -1.50 -12.63
N ASN A 42 -21.89 -2.80 -12.41
CA ASN A 42 -22.02 -3.51 -11.13
C ASN A 42 -20.78 -4.29 -10.66
N LYS A 43 -19.59 -4.07 -11.24
CA LYS A 43 -18.35 -4.71 -10.73
C LYS A 43 -17.56 -3.76 -9.84
N ARG A 44 -16.98 -4.30 -8.75
CA ARG A 44 -15.98 -3.58 -7.95
C ARG A 44 -14.85 -3.10 -8.88
N ILE A 45 -14.73 -1.79 -9.02
CA ILE A 45 -13.68 -1.15 -9.82
C ILE A 45 -12.38 -1.17 -8.98
N PRO A 46 -11.21 -1.45 -9.59
CA PRO A 46 -9.95 -1.51 -8.85
C PRO A 46 -9.56 -0.23 -8.09
N PHE A 47 -9.91 0.94 -8.64
CA PHE A 47 -9.56 2.24 -8.09
C PHE A 47 -10.77 3.18 -7.96
N GLU A 48 -10.74 4.07 -6.98
CA GLU A 48 -11.76 5.12 -6.83
C GLU A 48 -11.62 6.14 -7.96
N PHE A 49 -12.58 6.16 -8.89
CA PHE A 49 -12.47 6.92 -10.15
C PHE A 49 -12.35 8.44 -9.90
N ASN A 50 -12.99 8.94 -8.85
CA ASN A 50 -13.11 10.37 -8.56
C ASN A 50 -11.95 10.99 -7.77
N ALA A 51 -11.06 10.18 -7.18
CA ALA A 51 -9.90 10.69 -6.45
C ALA A 51 -8.81 11.17 -7.43
N SER A 52 -8.23 12.33 -7.17
CA SER A 52 -7.09 12.83 -7.94
C SER A 52 -5.81 12.06 -7.59
N THR A 53 -4.83 12.06 -8.50
CA THR A 53 -3.49 11.54 -8.21
C THR A 53 -2.83 12.26 -7.04
N ALA A 54 -3.13 13.54 -6.81
CA ALA A 54 -2.55 14.30 -5.70
C ALA A 54 -3.12 13.85 -4.35
N ALA A 55 -4.44 13.63 -4.26
CA ALA A 55 -5.03 13.03 -3.06
C ALA A 55 -4.52 11.61 -2.82
N PHE A 56 -4.38 10.81 -3.89
CA PHE A 56 -3.80 9.48 -3.79
C PHE A 56 -2.33 9.53 -3.30
N ALA A 57 -1.52 10.46 -3.82
CA ALA A 57 -0.14 10.60 -3.39
C ALA A 57 0.01 10.97 -1.89
N ILE A 58 -0.93 11.72 -1.32
CA ILE A 58 -0.94 11.99 0.14
C ILE A 58 -1.25 10.75 0.95
N ALA A 59 -2.15 9.89 0.46
CA ALA A 59 -2.40 8.61 1.10
C ALA A 59 -1.12 7.78 1.19
N VAL A 60 -0.46 7.61 0.04
CA VAL A 60 0.83 6.90 -0.06
C VAL A 60 1.89 7.53 0.85
N ALA A 61 1.98 8.86 0.88
CA ALA A 61 2.96 9.57 1.69
C ALA A 61 2.76 9.33 3.20
N GLU A 62 1.50 9.25 3.66
CA GLU A 62 1.17 8.99 5.05
C GLU A 62 1.54 7.55 5.46
N GLU A 63 1.16 6.56 4.64
CA GLU A 63 1.51 5.16 4.87
C GLU A 63 3.03 4.94 4.83
N PHE A 64 3.72 5.56 3.86
CA PHE A 64 5.18 5.52 3.77
C PHE A 64 5.85 6.07 5.03
N LEU A 65 5.31 7.16 5.59
CA LEU A 65 5.82 7.75 6.82
C LEU A 65 5.65 6.79 8.01
N ILE A 66 4.47 6.18 8.16
CA ILE A 66 4.22 5.17 9.19
C ILE A 66 5.21 4.00 9.04
N ILE A 67 5.32 3.43 7.85
CA ILE A 67 6.22 2.29 7.57
C ILE A 67 7.67 2.66 7.89
N SER A 68 8.10 3.87 7.51
CA SER A 68 9.45 4.36 7.76
C SER A 68 9.72 4.56 9.25
N ILE A 69 8.79 5.16 10.00
CA ILE A 69 8.90 5.34 11.46
C ILE A 69 8.96 4.00 12.16
N VAL A 70 8.06 3.07 11.81
CA VAL A 70 8.06 1.72 12.42
C VAL A 70 9.34 0.97 12.09
N THR A 71 9.85 1.09 10.86
CA THR A 71 11.15 0.51 10.47
C THR A 71 12.30 1.10 11.29
N LEU A 72 12.33 2.41 11.47
CA LEU A 72 13.35 3.09 12.28
C LEU A 72 13.27 2.65 13.75
N ILE A 73 12.07 2.63 14.34
CA ILE A 73 11.86 2.16 15.71
C ILE A 73 12.35 0.72 15.84
N SER A 74 11.93 -0.18 14.95
CA SER A 74 12.35 -1.57 14.95
C SER A 74 13.87 -1.74 14.84
N TYR A 75 14.54 -0.90 14.06
CA TYR A 75 16.00 -0.87 13.98
C TYR A 75 16.66 -0.45 15.30
N VAL A 76 16.12 0.57 15.98
CA VAL A 76 16.70 1.14 17.21
C VAL A 76 16.46 0.24 18.43
N ILE A 77 15.24 -0.27 18.61
CA ILE A 77 14.85 -1.00 19.82
C ILE A 77 14.91 -2.53 19.67
N TYR A 78 15.29 -3.03 18.49
CA TYR A 78 15.36 -4.45 18.16
C TYR A 78 14.05 -5.22 18.38
N SER A 79 12.91 -4.55 18.25
CA SER A 79 11.57 -5.15 18.31
C SER A 79 10.90 -5.06 16.94
N TYR A 80 10.57 -6.20 16.35
CA TYR A 80 10.12 -6.27 14.96
C TYR A 80 8.67 -6.74 14.80
N ALA A 81 7.94 -6.90 15.90
CA ALA A 81 6.61 -7.48 15.89
C ALA A 81 5.59 -6.63 15.11
N ILE A 82 5.57 -5.32 15.37
CA ILE A 82 4.70 -4.37 14.66
C ILE A 82 5.12 -4.25 13.19
N TRP A 83 6.43 -4.12 12.94
CA TRP A 83 6.99 -4.10 11.57
C TRP A 83 6.56 -5.32 10.77
N TYR A 84 6.63 -6.51 11.37
CA TYR A 84 6.23 -7.75 10.72
C TYR A 84 4.73 -7.78 10.43
N GLY A 85 3.90 -7.34 11.37
CA GLY A 85 2.46 -7.21 11.14
C GLY A 85 2.13 -6.30 9.95
N LEU A 86 2.79 -5.14 9.85
CA LEU A 86 2.64 -4.23 8.71
C LEU A 86 3.16 -4.85 7.40
N PHE A 87 4.28 -5.58 7.45
CA PHE A 87 4.83 -6.25 6.28
C PHE A 87 3.91 -7.35 5.73
N ILE A 88 3.25 -8.10 6.63
CA ILE A 88 2.22 -9.07 6.24
C ILE A 88 1.01 -8.34 5.62
N ALA A 89 0.56 -7.24 6.22
CA ALA A 89 -0.54 -6.45 5.67
C ALA A 89 -0.21 -5.94 4.25
N PHE A 90 1.02 -5.42 4.03
CA PHE A 90 1.52 -5.05 2.70
C PHE A 90 1.54 -6.23 1.73
N THR A 91 2.01 -7.40 2.17
CA THR A 91 2.03 -8.61 1.33
C THR A 91 0.60 -9.02 0.91
N LEU A 92 -0.36 -8.96 1.83
CA LEU A 92 -1.77 -9.22 1.54
C LEU A 92 -2.38 -8.18 0.60
N HIS A 93 -1.98 -6.92 0.73
CA HIS A 93 -2.35 -5.83 -0.18
C HIS A 93 -1.89 -6.12 -1.61
N LEU A 94 -0.62 -6.53 -1.83
CA LEU A 94 -0.14 -6.96 -3.15
C LEU A 94 -0.96 -8.13 -3.74
N ILE A 95 -1.34 -9.10 -2.90
CA ILE A 95 -2.18 -10.22 -3.31
C ILE A 95 -3.58 -9.73 -3.72
N PHE A 96 -4.14 -8.77 -2.98
CA PHE A 96 -5.41 -8.15 -3.33
C PHE A 96 -5.36 -7.47 -4.70
N HIS A 97 -4.27 -6.76 -5.01
CA HIS A 97 -4.02 -6.19 -6.34
C HIS A 97 -3.97 -7.24 -7.44
N LEU A 98 -3.35 -8.39 -7.19
CA LEU A 98 -3.37 -9.51 -8.13
C LEU A 98 -4.80 -10.02 -8.39
N PHE A 99 -5.63 -10.13 -7.36
CA PHE A 99 -7.05 -10.48 -7.52
C PHE A 99 -7.83 -9.42 -8.32
N GLN A 100 -7.57 -8.13 -8.09
CA GLN A 100 -8.18 -7.05 -8.86
C GLN A 100 -7.82 -7.15 -10.35
N TRP A 101 -6.54 -7.37 -10.66
CA TRP A 101 -6.06 -7.56 -12.02
C TRP A 101 -6.75 -8.75 -12.72
N LEU A 102 -6.78 -9.92 -12.08
CA LEU A 102 -7.42 -11.12 -12.62
C LEU A 102 -8.92 -10.91 -12.89
N ARG A 103 -9.61 -10.20 -11.99
CA ARG A 103 -11.04 -9.90 -12.14
C ARG A 103 -11.31 -8.84 -13.21
N PHE A 104 -10.44 -7.84 -13.34
CA PHE A 104 -10.58 -6.75 -14.31
C PHE A 104 -10.23 -7.19 -15.73
N LYS A 105 -9.43 -8.26 -15.89
CA LYS A 105 -9.04 -8.88 -17.18
C LYS A 105 -8.26 -7.96 -18.13
N LYS A 106 -7.81 -6.81 -17.64
CA LYS A 106 -6.93 -5.86 -18.31
C LYS A 106 -5.86 -5.44 -17.29
N TYR A 107 -4.75 -4.88 -17.76
CA TYR A 107 -3.74 -4.29 -16.87
C TYR A 107 -4.39 -3.36 -15.85
N VAL A 108 -3.94 -3.39 -14.59
CA VAL A 108 -4.35 -2.52 -13.49
C VAL A 108 -3.07 -1.96 -12.86
N PRO A 109 -2.93 -0.65 -12.61
CA PRO A 109 -1.83 -0.08 -11.83
C PRO A 109 -1.66 -0.90 -10.55
N SER A 110 -0.45 -1.37 -10.24
CA SER A 110 -0.06 -2.35 -9.20
C SER A 110 0.34 -3.73 -9.73
N THR A 111 -0.09 -4.09 -10.94
CA THR A 111 0.03 -5.49 -11.43
C THR A 111 1.49 -5.92 -11.55
N ILE A 112 2.33 -5.08 -12.17
CA ILE A 112 3.70 -5.46 -12.51
C ILE A 112 4.50 -5.66 -11.23
N THR A 113 4.46 -4.67 -10.35
CA THR A 113 5.16 -4.71 -9.07
C THR A 113 4.60 -5.77 -8.14
N SER A 114 3.28 -6.01 -8.09
CA SER A 114 2.70 -7.10 -7.28
C SER A 114 3.22 -8.47 -7.69
N VAL A 115 3.24 -8.77 -8.99
CA VAL A 115 3.75 -10.05 -9.50
C VAL A 115 5.24 -10.23 -9.15
N LEU A 116 6.03 -9.17 -9.26
CA LEU A 116 7.46 -9.21 -8.93
C LEU A 116 7.74 -9.30 -7.43
N PHE A 117 6.96 -8.58 -6.61
CA PHE A 117 7.25 -8.40 -5.19
C PHE A 117 6.66 -9.48 -4.30
N ILE A 118 5.56 -10.15 -4.69
CA ILE A 118 4.99 -11.25 -3.89
C ILE A 118 6.03 -12.36 -3.60
N PRO A 119 6.79 -12.88 -4.59
CA PRO A 119 7.85 -13.86 -4.32
C PRO A 119 8.93 -13.35 -3.35
N ILE A 120 9.32 -12.07 -3.48
CA ILE A 120 10.30 -11.43 -2.61
C ILE A 120 9.75 -11.33 -1.18
N CYS A 121 8.48 -10.94 -1.03
CA CYS A 121 7.82 -10.83 0.26
C CYS A 121 7.74 -12.19 0.95
N PHE A 122 7.35 -13.25 0.24
CA PHE A 122 7.35 -14.61 0.81
C PHE A 122 8.74 -15.07 1.23
N TYR A 123 9.77 -14.77 0.44
CA TYR A 123 11.15 -15.06 0.84
C TYR A 123 11.56 -14.31 2.11
N MET A 124 11.26 -13.01 2.19
CA MET A 124 11.54 -12.18 3.37
C MET A 124 10.80 -12.70 4.61
N ILE A 125 9.52 -13.05 4.48
CA ILE A 125 8.71 -13.67 5.54
C ILE A 125 9.37 -14.97 6.02
N TYR A 126 9.74 -15.86 5.11
CA TYR A 126 10.40 -17.12 5.45
C TYR A 126 11.71 -16.89 6.22
N LYS A 127 12.59 -16.00 5.72
CA LYS A 127 13.86 -15.69 6.39
C LYS A 127 13.65 -15.05 7.76
N PHE A 128 12.66 -14.18 7.89
CA PHE A 128 12.36 -13.49 9.13
C PHE A 128 11.84 -14.45 10.22
N ASN A 129 10.98 -15.42 9.85
CA ASN A 129 10.51 -16.46 10.76
C ASN A 129 11.66 -17.34 11.28
N ILE A 130 12.62 -17.69 10.41
CA ILE A 130 13.81 -18.44 10.83
C ILE A 130 14.68 -17.63 11.80
N LEU A 131 14.79 -16.32 11.61
CA LEU A 131 15.73 -15.50 12.39
C LEU A 131 15.21 -15.10 13.77
N LEU A 132 13.90 -14.91 13.93
CA LEU A 132 13.33 -14.36 15.18
C LEU A 132 12.60 -15.39 16.04
N HIS A 133 12.32 -16.59 15.51
CA HIS A 133 11.70 -17.70 16.26
C HIS A 133 10.45 -17.29 17.07
N TYR A 134 9.66 -16.35 16.57
CA TYR A 134 8.44 -15.93 17.25
C TYR A 134 7.43 -17.08 17.33
N ASN A 135 6.72 -17.15 18.46
CA ASN A 135 5.59 -18.06 18.61
C ASN A 135 4.49 -17.68 17.60
N SER A 136 3.96 -18.67 16.89
CA SER A 136 2.89 -18.50 15.90
C SER A 136 1.66 -17.75 16.43
N VAL A 137 1.29 -17.95 17.70
CA VAL A 137 0.17 -17.26 18.35
C VAL A 137 0.48 -15.77 18.51
N THR A 138 1.67 -15.44 19.01
CA THR A 138 2.12 -14.06 19.15
C THR A 138 2.15 -13.37 17.79
N LEU A 139 2.67 -14.04 16.77
CA LEU A 139 2.73 -13.52 15.41
C LEU A 139 1.34 -13.24 14.83
N PHE A 140 0.41 -14.16 15.02
CA PHE A 140 -0.99 -14.01 14.59
C PHE A 140 -1.65 -12.79 15.25
N LEU A 141 -1.44 -12.59 16.55
CA LEU A 141 -1.97 -11.42 17.27
C LEU A 141 -1.39 -10.12 16.71
N TYR A 142 -0.10 -10.05 16.44
CA TYR A 142 0.52 -8.85 15.87
C TYR A 142 0.02 -8.56 14.44
N ILE A 143 -0.16 -9.58 13.61
CA ILE A 143 -0.77 -9.43 12.28
C ILE A 143 -2.19 -8.88 12.41
N LEU A 144 -2.99 -9.44 13.31
CA LEU A 144 -4.36 -9.01 13.53
C LEU A 144 -4.42 -7.55 13.98
N ILE A 145 -3.62 -7.18 14.98
CA ILE A 145 -3.53 -5.81 15.50
C ILE A 145 -3.07 -4.85 14.41
N ALA A 146 -2.00 -5.17 13.69
CA ALA A 146 -1.49 -4.33 12.61
C ALA A 146 -2.51 -4.15 11.48
N SER A 147 -3.23 -5.23 11.12
CA SER A 147 -4.29 -5.18 10.10
C SER A 147 -5.46 -4.30 10.55
N ILE A 148 -5.89 -4.40 11.81
CA ILE A 148 -6.95 -3.54 12.37
C ILE A 148 -6.51 -2.07 12.34
N ILE A 149 -5.29 -1.77 12.78
CA ILE A 149 -4.74 -0.41 12.76
C ILE A 149 -4.72 0.12 11.32
N MET A 150 -4.26 -0.69 10.36
CA MET A 150 -4.21 -0.31 8.95
C MET A 150 -5.60 -0.04 8.38
N ILE A 151 -6.58 -0.89 8.65
CA ILE A 151 -7.97 -0.70 8.19
C ILE A 151 -8.56 0.61 8.74
N ILE A 152 -8.31 0.90 10.02
CA ILE A 152 -8.76 2.14 10.65
C ILE A 152 -8.05 3.35 10.01
N ASN A 153 -6.74 3.27 9.82
CA ASN A 153 -5.96 4.31 9.16
C ASN A 153 -6.48 4.58 7.73
N LEU A 154 -6.61 3.55 6.90
CA LEU A 154 -7.16 3.62 5.55
C LEU A 154 -8.54 4.28 5.51
N TYR A 155 -9.42 3.95 6.46
CA TYR A 155 -10.74 4.57 6.54
C TYR A 155 -10.68 6.09 6.76
N PHE A 156 -9.81 6.56 7.66
CA PHE A 156 -9.61 7.99 7.89
C PHE A 156 -8.92 8.66 6.70
N LEU A 157 -7.95 7.98 6.11
CA LEU A 157 -7.18 8.44 4.97
C LEU A 157 -8.08 8.63 3.73
N HIS A 158 -8.97 7.69 3.41
CA HIS A 158 -9.95 7.87 2.33
C HIS A 158 -10.88 9.07 2.55
N ARG A 159 -11.24 9.36 3.81
CA ARG A 159 -12.00 10.57 4.16
C ARG A 159 -11.14 11.84 4.01
N GLY A 160 -9.87 11.78 4.39
CA GLY A 160 -8.89 12.85 4.25
C GLY A 160 -8.64 13.21 2.79
N MET A 161 -8.47 12.20 1.92
CA MET A 161 -8.28 12.35 0.47
C MET A 161 -9.37 13.22 -0.17
N LYS A 162 -10.64 12.97 0.17
CA LYS A 162 -11.79 13.74 -0.37
C LYS A 162 -11.74 15.21 0.06
N LYS A 163 -11.37 15.48 1.32
CA LYS A 163 -11.21 16.84 1.83
C LYS A 163 -10.03 17.55 1.16
N PHE A 164 -8.92 16.83 1.00
CA PHE A 164 -7.72 17.37 0.35
C PHE A 164 -7.96 17.68 -1.13
N ASP A 165 -8.65 16.81 -1.85
CA ASP A 165 -9.05 17.06 -3.24
C ASP A 165 -9.92 18.31 -3.37
N TYR A 166 -10.84 18.52 -2.44
CA TYR A 166 -11.65 19.74 -2.40
C TYR A 166 -10.81 20.98 -2.14
N TRP A 167 -9.89 20.90 -1.16
CA TRP A 167 -8.97 21.99 -0.85
C TRP A 167 -8.06 22.34 -2.04
N LEU A 168 -7.49 21.35 -2.73
CA LEU A 168 -6.67 21.58 -3.93
C LEU A 168 -7.44 22.29 -5.04
N LYS A 169 -8.71 21.92 -5.25
CA LYS A 169 -9.57 22.60 -6.23
C LYS A 169 -9.72 24.08 -5.87
N GLN A 170 -10.03 24.39 -4.60
CA GLN A 170 -10.10 25.79 -4.13
C GLN A 170 -8.77 26.53 -4.30
N PHE A 171 -7.65 25.90 -3.95
CA PHE A 171 -6.32 26.49 -4.11
C PHE A 171 -6.04 26.85 -5.57
N SER A 172 -6.40 25.97 -6.50
CA SER A 172 -6.20 26.21 -7.94
C SER A 172 -7.09 27.31 -8.53
N THR A 173 -8.29 27.56 -7.96
CA THR A 173 -9.23 28.56 -8.48
C THR A 173 -9.13 29.93 -7.80
N ASN A 174 -8.54 30.00 -6.60
CA ASN A 174 -8.43 31.24 -5.82
C ASN A 174 -7.21 32.10 -6.18
N TYR A 175 -6.31 31.63 -7.06
CA TYR A 175 -5.29 32.47 -7.68
C TYR A 175 -5.88 33.23 -8.88
N LYS A 176 -6.57 34.36 -8.61
CA LYS A 176 -6.70 35.43 -9.60
C LYS A 176 -5.43 36.28 -9.50
N ILE A 177 -4.62 36.26 -10.56
CA ILE A 177 -3.53 37.23 -10.79
C ILE A 177 -4.14 38.62 -10.95
#